data_AF-A0A7S1BUA2-F1
#
_entry.id   AF-A0A7S1BUA2-F1
#
_cell.length_a   1.000
_cell.length_b   1.000
_cell.length_c   1.000
_cell.angle_alpha   90.00
_cell.angle_beta   90.00
_cell.angle_gamma   90.00
#
_symmetry.space_group_name_H-M   'P 1'
#
loop_
_entity.id
_entity.type
_entity.pdbx_description
1 polymer ?
#
loop_
_entity_poly.entity_id
_entity_poly.type
_entity_poly.pdbx_seq_one_letter_code
_entity_poly.pdbx_strand_id
1 'polypeptide(L)'
;MGIVFGKTGVKEPAFTNVLTGCGTAMSYDVRSYGVRYAACTDFVGTSNENGDGFRLLASYIGVFGDPKNERSKTDAKIDMTAPVVTNPASAGTKIDMTAPVVTNPASAG
;
A
#
# COMPACT_ATOMS: atom_id res chain seq x y z
N MET A 1 13.48 12.51 -10.16
CA MET A 1 13.00 11.25 -9.55
C MET A 1 13.40 11.27 -8.08
N GLY A 2 12.55 11.89 -7.24
CA GLY A 2 12.90 12.27 -5.88
C GLY A 2 12.86 11.07 -4.93
N ILE A 3 14.03 10.71 -4.42
CA ILE A 3 14.17 9.69 -3.40
C ILE A 3 13.74 10.32 -2.08
N VAL A 4 12.68 9.83 -1.46
CA VAL A 4 12.39 10.12 -0.04
C VAL A 4 13.31 9.22 0.79
N PHE A 5 14.62 9.53 0.76
CA PHE A 5 15.61 8.95 1.66
C PHE A 5 15.47 9.63 3.04
N GLY A 6 15.16 8.85 4.08
CA GLY A 6 15.62 9.18 5.44
C GLY A 6 14.75 10.08 6.32
N LYS A 7 13.42 10.14 6.18
CA LYS A 7 12.56 10.56 7.30
C LYS A 7 12.05 9.34 8.07
N THR A 8 12.83 8.89 9.07
CA THR A 8 12.35 7.96 10.11
C THR A 8 11.33 8.70 10.98
N GLY A 9 10.06 8.67 10.60
CA GLY A 9 9.00 9.38 11.33
C GLY A 9 7.64 9.46 10.64
N VAL A 10 7.52 9.01 9.38
CA VAL A 10 6.24 8.90 8.69
C VAL A 10 5.52 7.65 9.17
N LYS A 11 4.23 7.75 9.53
CA LYS A 11 3.45 6.59 9.97
C LYS A 11 3.30 5.59 8.83
N GLU A 12 3.57 4.33 9.12
CA GLU A 12 3.45 3.19 8.20
C GLU A 12 2.32 2.25 8.65
N PRO A 13 1.69 1.52 7.71
CA PRO A 13 0.69 0.53 8.06
C PRO A 13 1.32 -0.61 8.84
N ALA A 14 0.82 -0.87 10.05
CA ALA A 14 1.24 -2.02 10.85
C ALA A 14 0.97 -3.33 10.10
N PHE A 15 1.94 -4.25 10.13
CA PHE A 15 1.83 -5.56 9.52
C PHE A 15 2.46 -6.62 10.42
N THR A 16 1.98 -7.86 10.28
CA THR A 16 2.61 -9.04 10.85
C THR A 16 3.34 -9.77 9.73
N ASN A 17 4.63 -10.05 9.92
CA ASN A 17 5.38 -10.89 8.99
C ASN A 17 4.93 -12.34 9.19
N VAL A 18 4.38 -12.93 8.12
CA VAL A 18 3.86 -14.31 8.13
C VAL A 18 4.96 -15.28 7.72
N LEU A 19 5.79 -14.87 6.77
CA LEU A 19 6.86 -15.66 6.22
C LEU A 19 7.91 -14.74 5.64
N THR A 20 9.17 -14.97 6.00
CA THR A 20 10.31 -14.46 5.25
C THR A 20 10.95 -15.64 4.54
N GLY A 21 10.81 -15.65 3.22
CA GLY A 21 11.40 -16.67 2.36
C GLY A 21 12.75 -16.20 1.84
N CYS A 22 13.79 -16.99 2.10
CA CYS A 22 15.08 -16.85 1.42
C CYS A 22 15.16 -17.96 0.36
N GLY A 23 14.67 -17.67 -0.84
CA GLY A 23 14.81 -18.59 -1.98
C GLY A 23 16.17 -18.45 -2.64
N THR A 24 16.66 -19.50 -3.29
CA THR A 24 17.94 -19.49 -4.03
C THR A 24 17.98 -18.51 -5.20
N ALA A 25 16.81 -18.02 -5.66
CA ALA A 25 16.68 -17.06 -6.74
C ALA A 25 16.32 -15.63 -6.25
N MET A 26 15.48 -15.49 -5.22
CA MET A 26 15.01 -14.19 -4.71
C MET A 26 14.56 -14.28 -3.24
N SER A 27 14.81 -13.21 -2.47
CA SER A 27 14.28 -13.02 -1.13
C SER A 27 12.90 -12.35 -1.18
N TYR A 28 11.94 -12.82 -0.41
CA TYR A 28 10.61 -12.24 -0.34
C TYR A 28 10.04 -12.27 1.08
N ASP A 29 9.15 -11.31 1.37
CA ASP A 29 8.39 -11.23 2.61
C ASP A 29 6.90 -11.36 2.31
N VAL A 30 6.21 -12.21 3.07
CA VAL A 30 4.75 -12.28 3.12
C VAL A 30 4.27 -11.50 4.34
N ARG A 31 3.54 -10.41 4.09
CA ARG A 31 3.05 -9.49 5.13
C ARG A 31 1.53 -9.54 5.20
N SER A 32 1.00 -9.78 6.39
CA SER A 32 -0.43 -9.67 6.67
C SER A 32 -0.72 -8.28 7.21
N TYR A 33 -1.62 -7.56 6.53
CA TYR A 33 -2.11 -6.24 6.94
C TYR A 33 -3.52 -6.39 7.51
N GLY A 34 -3.78 -5.77 8.66
CA GLY A 34 -5.11 -5.73 9.25
C GLY A 34 -6.09 -4.81 8.50
N VAL A 35 -7.30 -4.64 9.05
CA VAL A 35 -8.29 -3.70 8.53
C VAL A 35 -7.75 -2.28 8.59
N ARG A 36 -7.83 -1.55 7.47
CA ARG A 36 -7.34 -0.17 7.35
C ARG A 36 -8.26 0.65 6.44
N TYR A 37 -8.31 1.94 6.73
CA TYR A 37 -8.97 2.92 5.87
C TYR A 37 -7.93 3.64 5.03
N ALA A 38 -8.16 3.73 3.73
CA ALA A 38 -7.31 4.45 2.80
C ALA A 38 -8.19 5.37 1.95
N ALA A 39 -7.71 6.58 1.68
CA ALA A 39 -8.29 7.44 0.66
C ALA A 39 -7.77 6.99 -0.70
N CYS A 40 -8.68 6.62 -1.59
CA CYS A 40 -8.37 6.12 -2.92
C CYS A 40 -8.92 7.08 -3.97
N THR A 41 -8.22 7.20 -5.08
CA THR A 41 -8.73 7.86 -6.29
C THR A 41 -8.43 6.98 -7.48
N ASP A 42 -9.42 6.82 -8.34
CA ASP A 42 -9.21 6.24 -9.65
C ASP A 42 -8.63 7.31 -10.57
N PHE A 43 -7.71 6.91 -11.44
CA PHE A 43 -7.16 7.78 -12.47
C PHE A 43 -7.09 7.00 -13.78
N VAL A 44 -7.70 7.55 -14.82
CA VAL A 44 -7.70 6.97 -16.17
C VAL A 44 -6.67 7.74 -17.00
N GLY A 45 -5.45 7.22 -17.05
CA GLY A 45 -4.36 7.79 -17.83
C GLY A 45 -3.14 6.87 -17.85
N THR A 46 -2.25 7.06 -18.81
CA THR A 46 -1.04 6.23 -18.88
C THR A 46 -0.09 6.65 -17.77
N SER A 47 0.59 5.67 -17.17
CA SER A 47 1.51 5.79 -16.03
C SER A 47 2.79 6.57 -16.35
N ASN A 48 2.72 7.61 -17.20
CA ASN A 48 3.73 8.63 -17.46
C ASN A 48 3.19 10.07 -17.28
N GLU A 49 1.88 10.25 -17.11
CA GLU A 49 1.22 11.54 -16.78
C GLU A 49 1.11 11.74 -15.24
N ASN A 50 2.05 11.09 -14.53
CA ASN A 50 2.12 10.60 -13.14
C ASN A 50 2.05 11.62 -11.97
N GLY A 51 1.16 12.59 -12.00
CA GLY A 51 1.05 13.56 -10.89
C GLY A 51 -0.32 13.64 -10.25
N ASP A 52 -1.37 13.47 -11.04
CA ASP A 52 -2.65 14.10 -10.70
C ASP A 52 -3.42 13.34 -9.62
N GLY A 53 -3.43 12.00 -9.66
CA GLY A 53 -4.03 11.20 -8.60
C GLY A 53 -3.34 11.41 -7.24
N PHE A 54 -2.01 11.44 -7.21
CA PHE A 54 -1.28 11.74 -5.98
C PHE A 54 -1.50 13.18 -5.52
N ARG A 55 -1.49 14.17 -6.43
CA ARG A 55 -1.75 15.58 -6.11
C ARG A 55 -3.15 15.80 -5.57
N LEU A 56 -4.15 15.07 -6.07
CA LEU A 56 -5.51 15.10 -5.56
C LEU A 56 -5.56 14.60 -4.11
N LEU A 57 -4.98 13.43 -3.84
CA LEU A 57 -4.88 12.89 -2.48
C LEU A 57 -4.08 13.80 -1.54
N ALA A 58 -2.96 14.35 -2.01
CA ALA A 58 -2.13 15.30 -1.26
C ALA A 58 -2.89 16.60 -0.94
N SER A 59 -3.73 17.08 -1.86
CA SER A 59 -4.61 18.23 -1.63
C SER A 59 -5.73 17.90 -0.64
N TYR A 60 -6.28 16.69 -0.70
CA TYR A 60 -7.32 16.22 0.23
C TYR A 60 -6.82 16.21 1.68
N ILE A 61 -5.58 15.78 1.92
CA ILE A 61 -4.98 15.76 3.26
C ILE A 61 -4.38 17.11 3.70
N GLY A 62 -4.29 18.10 2.80
CA GLY A 62 -3.82 19.45 3.11
C GLY A 62 -2.29 19.65 3.06
N VAL A 63 -1.59 18.87 2.23
CA VAL A 63 -0.13 19.01 2.01
C VAL A 63 0.22 20.34 1.34
N PHE A 64 -0.64 20.85 0.46
CA PHE A 64 -0.41 22.09 -0.29
C PHE A 64 -1.09 23.34 0.30
N GLY A 65 -1.67 23.24 1.50
CA GLY A 65 -2.46 24.33 2.09
C GLY A 65 -3.64 23.80 2.88
N ASP A 66 -4.80 24.44 2.78
CA ASP A 66 -6.01 23.98 3.46
C ASP A 66 -6.48 22.63 2.89
N PRO A 67 -6.85 21.67 3.76
CA PRO A 67 -7.29 20.35 3.32
C PRO A 67 -8.62 20.44 2.59
N LYS A 68 -8.71 19.83 1.39
CA LYS A 68 -9.93 19.77 0.58
C LYS A 68 -10.85 18.61 0.98
N ASN A 69 -11.08 18.43 2.28
CA ASN A 69 -12.00 17.44 2.83
C ASN A 69 -13.21 18.12 3.48
N GLU A 70 -14.27 17.38 3.78
CA GLU A 70 -15.54 17.90 4.34
C GLU A 70 -15.35 18.73 5.62
N ARG A 71 -14.21 18.57 6.30
CA ARG A 71 -13.88 19.26 7.54
C ARG A 71 -12.92 20.43 7.33
N SER A 72 -12.82 21.00 6.12
CA SER A 72 -11.94 22.08 5.56
C SER A 72 -11.51 23.27 6.46
N LYS A 73 -11.90 23.34 7.73
CA LYS A 73 -11.34 24.23 8.76
C LYS A 73 -9.99 23.69 9.27
N THR A 74 -9.17 24.61 9.79
CA THR A 74 -7.74 24.49 10.13
C THR A 74 -7.29 23.21 10.87
N ASP A 75 -8.20 22.51 11.56
CA ASP A 75 -7.95 21.30 12.35
C ASP A 75 -8.19 19.96 11.61
N ALA A 76 -8.42 19.97 10.29
CA ALA A 76 -8.71 18.76 9.52
C ALA A 76 -7.56 18.25 8.64
N LYS A 77 -6.34 18.77 8.84
CA LYS A 77 -5.15 18.29 8.14
C LYS A 77 -4.85 16.86 8.58
N ILE A 78 -4.52 16.01 7.61
CA ILE A 78 -4.14 14.61 7.86
C ILE A 78 -2.65 14.49 7.57
N ASP A 79 -1.91 13.89 8.50
CA ASP A 79 -0.48 13.64 8.32
C ASP A 79 -0.26 12.72 7.12
N MET A 80 0.77 13.03 6.32
CA MET A 80 1.18 12.15 5.22
C MET A 80 1.67 10.81 5.78
N THR A 81 1.27 9.70 5.15
CA THR A 81 1.69 8.34 5.49
C THR A 81 2.45 7.69 4.34
N ALA A 82 3.25 6.67 4.64
CA ALA A 82 4.00 5.90 3.66
C ALA A 82 3.66 4.40 3.77
N PRO A 83 3.79 3.60 2.69
CA PRO A 83 4.02 4.01 1.30
C PRO A 83 2.72 4.46 0.59
N VAL A 84 2.86 5.19 -0.52
CA VAL A 84 1.74 5.44 -1.46
C VAL A 84 1.68 4.25 -2.42
N VAL A 85 0.54 3.57 -2.46
CA VAL A 85 0.35 2.39 -3.31
C VAL A 85 -0.42 2.78 -4.55
N THR A 86 0.14 2.50 -5.72
CA THR A 86 -0.55 2.56 -7.00
C THR A 86 -0.89 1.15 -7.42
N ASN A 87 -2.18 0.85 -7.56
CA ASN A 87 -2.62 -0.44 -8.09
C ASN A 87 -2.94 -0.26 -9.58
N PRO A 88 -2.06 -0.65 -10.51
CA PRO A 88 -2.44 -0.69 -11.92
C PRO A 88 -3.56 -1.73 -12.07
N ALA A 89 -4.57 -1.43 -12.88
CA ALA A 89 -5.73 -2.29 -13.10
C ALA A 89 -5.38 -3.75 -13.53
N SER A 90 -4.13 -4.01 -13.94
CA SER A 90 -3.67 -5.29 -14.50
C SER A 90 -2.36 -5.85 -13.93
N ALA A 91 -2.00 -5.62 -12.64
CA ALA A 91 -0.75 -6.19 -12.10
C ALA A 91 -0.88 -7.01 -10.80
N GLY A 92 -1.97 -7.75 -10.66
CA GLY A 92 -1.89 -8.98 -9.86
C GLY A 92 -1.16 -10.04 -10.68
N THR A 93 0.12 -10.30 -10.42
CA THR A 93 0.77 -11.50 -10.96
C THR A 93 0.04 -12.70 -10.37
N LYS A 94 -0.75 -13.40 -11.19
CA LYS A 94 -1.36 -14.66 -10.78
C LYS A 94 -0.25 -15.61 -10.39
N ILE A 95 -0.26 -16.04 -9.14
CA ILE A 95 0.59 -17.15 -8.71
C ILE A 95 -0.19 -18.40 -9.10
N ASP A 96 0.33 -19.13 -10.09
CA ASP A 96 -0.22 -20.44 -10.43
C ASP A 96 -0.10 -21.35 -9.20
N MET A 97 -1.14 -22.15 -8.94
CA MET A 97 -1.09 -23.14 -7.86
C MET A 97 0.02 -24.14 -8.16
N THR A 98 1.17 -24.00 -7.49
CA THR A 98 2.23 -24.99 -7.55
C THR A 98 1.93 -26.10 -6.55
N ALA A 99 1.74 -27.33 -7.05
CA ALA A 99 1.62 -28.54 -6.23
C ALA A 99 2.97 -28.84 -5.54
N PRO A 100 3.02 -29.52 -4.36
CA PRO A 100 1.97 -30.31 -3.73
C PRO A 100 1.23 -29.59 -2.59
N VAL A 101 -0.09 -29.77 -2.54
CA VAL A 101 -0.90 -29.44 -1.36
C VAL A 101 -0.78 -30.61 -0.38
N VAL A 102 -0.02 -30.43 0.69
CA VAL A 102 0.05 -31.42 1.76
C VAL A 102 -1.22 -31.30 2.61
N THR A 103 -2.13 -32.26 2.44
CA THR A 103 -3.25 -32.44 3.36
C THR A 103 -2.85 -33.49 4.39
N ASN A 104 -2.63 -33.08 5.64
CA ASN A 104 -2.56 -34.04 6.73
C ASN A 104 -3.99 -34.48 7.06
N PRO A 105 -4.34 -35.77 6.99
CA PRO A 105 -5.60 -36.23 7.53
C PRO A 105 -5.62 -35.90 9.02
N ALA A 106 -6.69 -35.25 9.48
CA ALA A 106 -6.93 -35.07 10.90
C ALA A 106 -6.97 -36.48 11.54
N SER A 107 -6.07 -36.70 12.49
CA SER A 107 -6.04 -37.90 13.34
C SER A 107 -7.42 -38.10 13.96
N ALA A 108 -8.17 -39.09 13.47
CA ALA A 108 -9.24 -39.70 14.23
C ALA A 108 -8.59 -40.67 15.22
N GLY A 109 -8.52 -40.24 16.48
CA GLY A 109 -8.02 -41.00 17.62
C GLY A 109 -8.37 -40.27 18.91
#